data_AF-K1WVH2-F1
#
_entry.id   AF-K1WVH2-F1
#
_cell.length_a   1.000
_cell.length_b   1.000
_cell.length_c   1.000
_cell.angle_alpha   90.00
_cell.angle_beta   90.00
_cell.angle_gamma   90.00
#
_symmetry.space_group_name_H-M   'P 1'
#
loop_
_entity.id
_entity.type
_entity.pdbx_description
1 polymer ?
#
loop_
_entity_poly.entity_id
_entity_poly.type
_entity_poly.pdbx_seq_one_letter_code
_entity_poly.pdbx_strand_id
1 'polypeptide(L)'
;MPPPSVDMASSPAPEDGTEIQDHPDWQSGDFTLISSDGWRFKAPSYSLFHASSVLRDAPTGGPQQITFTDESIETAKVLEHFLSLAVNSRLDPQRPQAWDADFRNILPGTLDVYANLISFLHKYDCTATLRTFCGEVLILVNYRSIEPLEAFSLGAIAADKDLCAASLSMIDTSGDGDIVPIGEIESFVWEMADPRYMFALVRTKSAFEVEEDHDPLAKTFLYYLNIAKLCK
;
A
#
# COMPACT_ATOMS: atom_id res chain seq x y z
N MET A 1 -24.92 -56.16 14.04
CA MET A 1 -23.71 -55.71 13.34
C MET A 1 -23.21 -54.47 14.03
N PRO A 2 -22.00 -54.48 14.62
CA PRO A 2 -21.41 -53.27 15.19
C PRO A 2 -21.02 -52.29 14.06
N PRO A 3 -21.09 -50.96 14.30
CA PRO A 3 -20.67 -49.97 13.32
C PRO A 3 -19.14 -50.01 13.12
N PRO A 4 -18.65 -49.69 11.91
CA PRO A 4 -17.22 -49.62 11.64
C PRO A 4 -16.59 -48.47 12.44
N SER A 5 -15.53 -48.79 13.20
CA SER A 5 -14.66 -47.80 13.83
C SER A 5 -14.03 -46.95 12.73
N VAL A 6 -14.35 -45.65 12.74
CA VAL A 6 -13.68 -44.67 11.89
C VAL A 6 -12.36 -44.36 12.58
N ASP A 7 -11.27 -44.90 12.05
CA ASP A 7 -9.92 -44.54 12.45
C ASP A 7 -9.74 -43.04 12.20
N MET A 8 -9.66 -42.27 13.30
CA MET A 8 -9.25 -40.88 13.28
C MET A 8 -7.80 -40.82 12.80
N ALA A 9 -7.62 -40.68 11.49
CA ALA A 9 -6.35 -40.30 10.91
C ALA A 9 -5.90 -39.00 11.58
N SER A 10 -4.85 -39.12 12.41
CA SER A 10 -4.21 -37.98 13.05
C SER A 10 -3.79 -37.01 11.96
N SER A 11 -4.33 -35.80 11.99
CA SER A 11 -3.88 -34.73 11.11
C SER A 11 -2.36 -34.56 11.32
N PRO A 12 -1.57 -34.47 10.25
CA PRO A 12 -0.14 -34.20 10.37
C PRO A 12 0.05 -32.92 11.18
N ALA A 13 0.99 -32.94 12.13
CA ALA A 13 1.37 -31.75 12.86
C ALA A 13 1.76 -30.65 11.85
N PRO A 14 1.34 -29.39 12.05
CA PRO A 14 1.73 -28.30 11.17
C PRO A 14 3.26 -28.27 11.09
N GLU A 15 3.80 -28.44 9.89
CA GLU A 15 5.24 -28.52 9.67
C GLU A 15 5.93 -27.20 10.03
N ASP A 16 7.18 -27.36 10.44
CA ASP A 16 8.05 -26.44 11.16
C ASP A 16 8.12 -25.01 10.60
N GLY A 17 8.19 -24.08 11.55
CA GLY A 17 8.17 -22.65 11.33
C GLY A 17 9.21 -22.14 10.35
N THR A 18 8.78 -21.17 9.54
CA THR A 18 9.62 -20.37 8.66
C THR A 18 10.90 -19.96 9.40
N GLU A 19 12.06 -20.35 8.85
CA GLU A 19 13.37 -19.98 9.41
C GLU A 19 13.45 -18.45 9.47
N ILE A 20 13.64 -17.90 10.67
CA ILE A 20 13.67 -16.45 10.87
C ILE A 20 15.04 -15.91 10.47
N GLN A 21 15.08 -15.06 9.44
CA GLN A 21 16.29 -14.38 8.96
C GLN A 21 16.41 -12.96 9.50
N ASP A 22 17.59 -12.54 9.94
CA ASP A 22 17.82 -11.15 10.36
C ASP A 22 18.03 -10.22 9.15
N HIS A 23 17.35 -9.07 9.14
CA HIS A 23 17.49 -8.06 8.08
C HIS A 23 18.90 -7.42 8.12
N PRO A 24 19.57 -7.18 6.97
CA PRO A 24 20.93 -6.62 6.95
C PRO A 24 21.03 -5.22 7.57
N ASP A 25 20.08 -4.34 7.27
CA ASP A 25 20.18 -2.93 7.67
C ASP A 25 19.48 -2.58 9.00
N TRP A 26 18.56 -3.45 9.47
CA TRP A 26 17.72 -3.20 10.64
C TRP A 26 18.11 -4.13 11.79
N GLN A 27 19.35 -4.02 12.28
CA GLN A 27 19.91 -4.89 13.33
C GLN A 27 19.99 -4.23 14.71
N SER A 28 19.67 -2.94 14.82
CA SER A 28 19.80 -2.17 16.06
C SER A 28 18.46 -1.62 16.57
N GLY A 29 18.19 -1.80 17.85
CA GLY A 29 16.96 -1.34 18.49
C GLY A 29 16.60 -2.20 19.69
N ASP A 30 15.66 -1.71 20.50
CA ASP A 30 15.08 -2.40 21.65
C ASP A 30 13.78 -3.13 21.30
N PHE A 31 13.18 -2.85 20.14
CA PHE A 31 11.96 -3.50 19.66
C PHE A 31 12.25 -4.43 18.48
N THR A 32 11.67 -5.62 18.50
CA THR A 32 11.80 -6.63 17.45
C THR A 32 10.49 -6.78 16.66
N LEU A 33 10.56 -6.64 15.34
CA LEU A 33 9.47 -6.90 14.41
C LEU A 33 9.81 -8.17 13.64
N ILE A 34 8.88 -9.12 13.52
CA ILE A 34 9.05 -10.32 12.68
C ILE A 34 7.95 -10.30 11.63
N SER A 35 8.30 -10.14 10.36
CA SER A 35 7.34 -10.14 9.24
C SER A 35 6.69 -11.51 9.04
N SER A 36 5.60 -11.53 8.27
CA SER A 36 4.87 -12.76 7.91
C SER A 36 5.71 -13.74 7.09
N ASP A 37 6.68 -13.24 6.33
CA ASP A 37 7.62 -14.00 5.50
C ASP A 37 8.96 -14.32 6.21
N GLY A 38 9.00 -14.18 7.54
CA GLY A 38 10.11 -14.70 8.35
C GLY A 38 11.32 -13.77 8.50
N TRP A 39 11.20 -12.48 8.24
CA TRP A 39 12.28 -11.52 8.44
C TRP A 39 12.20 -10.82 9.79
N ARG A 40 13.32 -10.75 10.50
CA ARG A 40 13.47 -10.04 11.77
C ARG A 40 14.12 -8.69 11.55
N PHE A 41 13.43 -7.65 12.04
CA PHE A 41 13.91 -6.28 12.09
C PHE A 41 14.05 -5.87 13.55
N LYS A 42 15.11 -5.11 13.86
CA LYS A 42 15.28 -4.41 15.13
C LYS A 42 15.23 -2.92 14.86
N ALA A 43 14.39 -2.23 15.62
CA ALA A 43 14.19 -0.80 15.51
C ALA A 43 13.99 -0.16 16.89
N PRO A 44 14.23 1.16 17.03
CA PRO A 44 13.95 1.86 18.28
C PRO A 44 12.45 1.93 18.57
N SER A 45 12.05 1.47 19.76
CA SER A 45 10.66 1.45 20.24
C SER A 45 10.04 2.85 20.23
N TYR A 46 10.80 3.89 20.56
CA TYR A 46 10.31 5.26 20.58
C TYR A 46 9.78 5.72 19.20
N SER A 47 10.44 5.31 18.10
CA SER A 47 10.00 5.65 16.75
C SER A 47 8.72 4.90 16.39
N LEU A 48 8.64 3.61 16.74
CA LEU A 48 7.46 2.79 16.49
C LEU A 48 6.25 3.28 17.28
N PHE A 49 6.44 3.66 18.54
CA PHE A 49 5.37 4.13 19.43
C PHE A 49 4.87 5.53 19.07
N HIS A 50 5.74 6.35 18.49
CA HIS A 50 5.35 7.62 17.90
C HIS A 50 4.57 7.40 16.59
N ALA A 51 5.00 6.44 15.78
CA ALA A 51 4.35 6.13 14.50
C ALA A 51 2.97 5.50 14.67
N SER A 52 2.77 4.63 15.66
CA SER A 52 1.56 3.82 15.84
C SER A 52 1.16 3.68 17.31
N SER A 53 -0.09 4.05 17.61
CA SER A 53 -0.74 3.78 18.89
C SER A 53 -0.90 2.27 19.14
N VAL A 54 -1.23 1.51 18.09
CA VAL A 54 -1.43 0.06 18.14
C VAL A 54 -0.12 -0.66 18.48
N LEU A 55 1.00 -0.30 17.84
CA LEU A 55 2.30 -0.92 18.13
C LEU A 55 2.83 -0.57 19.52
N ARG A 56 2.48 0.61 20.04
CA ARG A 56 2.80 1.01 21.42
C ARG A 56 2.11 0.13 22.45
N ASP A 57 0.85 -0.21 22.20
CA ASP A 57 0.02 -0.92 23.17
C ASP A 57 0.11 -2.45 23.03
N ALA A 58 0.72 -2.95 21.95
CA ALA A 58 0.87 -4.38 21.67
C ALA A 58 1.70 -5.19 22.69
N PRO A 59 2.83 -4.69 23.25
CA PRO A 59 3.68 -5.49 24.14
C PRO A 59 3.11 -5.50 25.58
N THR A 60 2.23 -6.45 25.90
CA THR A 60 1.74 -6.63 27.27
C THR A 60 2.60 -7.62 28.05
N GLY A 61 3.67 -7.13 28.68
CA GLY A 61 4.38 -7.85 29.76
C GLY A 61 5.47 -8.85 29.34
N GLY A 62 5.90 -8.84 28.07
CA GLY A 62 6.99 -9.67 27.54
C GLY A 62 8.14 -8.86 26.94
N PRO A 63 9.13 -9.51 26.29
CA PRO A 63 10.09 -8.81 25.45
C PRO A 63 9.35 -7.97 24.39
N GLN A 64 9.90 -6.80 24.07
CA GLN A 64 9.34 -5.91 23.05
C GLN A 64 9.48 -6.55 21.66
N GLN A 65 8.51 -7.38 21.32
CA GLN A 65 8.48 -8.15 20.08
C GLN A 65 7.05 -8.27 19.58
N ILE A 66 6.88 -8.16 18.26
CA ILE A 66 5.65 -8.51 17.55
C ILE A 66 5.99 -9.44 16.39
N THR A 67 5.15 -10.45 16.18
CA THR A 67 5.19 -11.31 15.01
C THR A 67 3.93 -11.04 14.19
N PHE A 68 4.16 -10.65 12.95
CA PHE A 68 3.14 -10.39 11.97
C PHE A 68 2.72 -11.66 11.25
N THR A 69 1.48 -11.72 10.76
CA THR A 69 0.87 -12.93 10.21
C THR A 69 0.14 -12.70 8.89
N ASP A 70 -0.09 -11.45 8.50
CA ASP A 70 -0.77 -11.10 7.27
C ASP A 70 0.18 -11.11 6.07
N GLU A 71 0.12 -12.17 5.28
CA GLU A 71 1.00 -12.41 4.13
C GLU A 71 0.88 -11.35 3.02
N SER A 72 -0.18 -10.53 3.02
CA SER A 72 -0.39 -9.51 1.99
C SER A 72 0.27 -8.17 2.31
N ILE A 73 0.18 -7.73 3.56
CA ILE A 73 0.57 -6.38 3.97
C ILE A 73 1.61 -6.33 5.09
N GLU A 74 1.97 -7.46 5.69
CA GLU A 74 2.97 -7.52 6.78
C GLU A 74 4.25 -8.26 6.36
N THR A 75 4.62 -8.15 5.09
CA THR A 75 5.84 -8.73 4.51
C THR A 75 7.08 -7.91 4.85
N ALA A 76 8.26 -8.50 4.67
CA ALA A 76 9.54 -7.83 4.90
C ALA A 76 9.67 -6.51 4.12
N LYS A 77 9.25 -6.53 2.84
CA LYS A 77 9.33 -5.36 1.96
C LYS A 77 8.44 -4.20 2.43
N VAL A 78 7.25 -4.51 2.93
CA VAL A 78 6.36 -3.47 3.51
C VAL A 78 6.95 -2.92 4.81
N LEU A 79 7.46 -3.79 5.69
CA LEU A 79 8.08 -3.36 6.93
C LEU A 79 9.34 -2.50 6.71
N GLU A 80 10.15 -2.80 5.70
CA GLU A 80 11.32 -2.01 5.34
C GLU A 80 10.95 -0.56 4.98
N HIS A 81 9.90 -0.36 4.17
CA HIS A 81 9.42 0.98 3.85
C HIS A 81 8.73 1.66 5.04
N PHE A 82 7.96 0.93 5.84
CA PHE A 82 7.38 1.45 7.08
C PHE A 82 8.46 1.97 8.03
N LEU A 83 9.52 1.18 8.26
CA LEU A 83 10.64 1.57 9.12
C LEU A 83 11.42 2.76 8.55
N SER A 84 11.63 2.78 7.23
CA SER A 84 12.27 3.92 6.55
C SER A 84 11.48 5.21 6.76
N LEU A 85 10.15 5.15 6.68
CA LEU A 85 9.29 6.30 6.99
C LEU A 85 9.27 6.65 8.48
N ALA A 86 9.08 5.66 9.35
CA ALA A 86 8.91 5.89 10.78
C ALA A 86 10.19 6.41 11.45
N VAL A 87 11.36 5.96 10.99
CA VAL A 87 12.66 6.30 11.59
C VAL A 87 13.35 7.42 10.82
N ASN A 88 13.35 7.36 9.47
CA ASN A 88 14.11 8.29 8.64
C ASN A 88 13.23 9.37 7.97
N SER A 89 11.90 9.28 8.11
CA SER A 89 10.95 10.16 7.42
C SER A 89 11.15 10.21 5.92
N ARG A 90 11.53 9.08 5.32
CA ARG A 90 11.81 8.98 3.88
C ARG A 90 11.28 7.69 3.28
N LEU A 91 10.81 7.78 2.04
CA LEU A 91 10.69 6.61 1.19
C LEU A 91 12.06 6.31 0.58
N ASP A 92 12.48 5.06 0.65
CA ASP A 92 13.58 4.59 -0.19
C ASP A 92 12.97 4.08 -1.50
N PRO A 93 13.04 4.85 -2.61
CA PRO A 93 12.70 4.29 -3.90
C PRO A 93 13.77 3.25 -4.18
N GLN A 94 13.45 1.94 -4.07
CA GLN A 94 14.39 0.85 -4.27
C GLN A 94 15.26 1.14 -5.50
N ARG A 95 16.46 1.67 -5.29
CA ARG A 95 17.27 2.17 -6.39
C ARG A 95 17.84 0.95 -7.09
N PRO A 96 17.62 0.76 -8.40
CA PRO A 96 18.43 -0.14 -9.16
C PRO A 96 19.89 0.28 -8.97
N GLN A 97 20.76 -0.64 -8.56
CA GLN A 97 22.17 -0.38 -8.23
C GLN A 97 23.02 0.11 -9.43
N ALA A 98 22.44 0.48 -10.56
CA ALA A 98 23.15 0.93 -11.74
C ALA A 98 22.63 2.31 -12.18
N TRP A 99 23.53 3.26 -12.35
CA TRP A 99 23.27 4.60 -12.87
C TRP A 99 22.93 4.59 -14.37
N ASP A 100 21.87 3.91 -14.80
CA ASP A 100 21.35 4.13 -16.15
C ASP A 100 20.42 5.35 -16.14
N ALA A 101 20.81 6.39 -16.87
CA ALA A 101 20.15 7.70 -16.88
C ALA A 101 18.70 7.69 -17.44
N ASP A 102 18.19 6.53 -17.84
CA ASP A 102 16.86 6.32 -18.40
C ASP A 102 15.86 5.69 -17.41
N PHE A 103 16.19 5.60 -16.11
CA PHE A 103 15.28 5.15 -15.04
C PHE A 103 14.15 6.15 -14.75
N ARG A 104 13.29 6.41 -15.74
CA ARG A 104 11.99 7.08 -15.53
C ARG A 104 10.91 6.14 -15.02
N ASN A 105 11.20 4.83 -14.95
CA ASN A 105 10.22 3.83 -14.57
C ASN A 105 10.63 3.20 -13.24
N ILE A 106 9.71 3.24 -12.28
CA ILE A 106 9.84 2.44 -11.07
C ILE A 106 9.95 0.97 -11.45
N LEU A 107 10.63 0.16 -10.64
CA LEU A 107 10.59 -1.29 -10.77
C LEU A 107 9.13 -1.78 -10.81
N PRO A 108 8.79 -2.71 -11.72
CA PRO A 108 7.48 -3.35 -11.74
C PRO A 108 7.10 -3.86 -10.33
N GLY A 109 5.87 -3.55 -9.90
CA GLY A 109 5.33 -3.96 -8.59
C GLY A 109 5.61 -3.01 -7.43
N THR A 110 6.24 -1.84 -7.63
CA THR A 110 6.36 -0.86 -6.53
C THR A 110 5.01 -0.24 -6.16
N LEU A 111 4.10 -0.05 -7.11
CA LEU A 111 2.76 0.43 -6.81
C LEU A 111 2.04 -0.51 -5.84
N ASP A 112 2.11 -1.84 -6.06
CA ASP A 112 1.54 -2.85 -5.16
C ASP A 112 2.14 -2.76 -3.75
N VAL A 113 3.46 -2.62 -3.66
CA VAL A 113 4.15 -2.51 -2.37
C VAL A 113 3.73 -1.26 -1.61
N TYR A 114 3.58 -0.14 -2.30
CA TYR A 114 3.11 1.10 -1.69
C TYR A 114 1.63 1.05 -1.33
N ALA A 115 0.79 0.39 -2.12
CA ALA A 115 -0.60 0.11 -1.77
C ALA A 115 -0.70 -0.77 -0.51
N ASN A 116 0.11 -1.83 -0.43
CA ASN A 116 0.20 -2.70 0.75
C ASN A 116 0.75 -1.95 1.97
N LEU A 117 1.72 -1.04 1.77
CA LEU A 117 2.20 -0.15 2.82
C LEU A 117 1.09 0.77 3.33
N ILE A 118 0.28 1.39 2.46
CA ILE A 118 -0.86 2.20 2.88
C ILE A 118 -1.85 1.37 3.71
N SER A 119 -2.16 0.15 3.27
CA SER A 119 -3.00 -0.79 4.03
C SER A 119 -2.43 -1.13 5.40
N PHE A 120 -1.12 -1.40 5.49
CA PHE A 120 -0.41 -1.60 6.76
C PHE A 120 -0.53 -0.36 7.66
N LEU A 121 -0.29 0.84 7.12
CA LEU A 121 -0.38 2.08 7.86
C LEU A 121 -1.80 2.34 8.39
N HIS A 122 -2.84 1.97 7.63
CA HIS A 122 -4.22 2.03 8.12
C HIS A 122 -4.50 0.99 9.22
N LYS A 123 -4.10 -0.27 9.01
CA LYS A 123 -4.32 -1.37 9.97
C LYS A 123 -3.72 -1.07 11.35
N TYR A 124 -2.56 -0.43 11.37
CA TYR A 124 -1.83 -0.09 12.60
C TYR A 124 -2.03 1.36 13.08
N ASP A 125 -3.01 2.08 12.54
CA ASP A 125 -3.32 3.48 12.91
C ASP A 125 -2.10 4.42 12.85
N CYS A 126 -1.32 4.30 11.79
CA CYS A 126 -0.09 5.06 11.56
C CYS A 126 -0.36 6.42 10.90
N THR A 127 -1.32 7.19 11.42
CA THR A 127 -1.84 8.41 10.75
C THR A 127 -0.74 9.44 10.44
N ALA A 128 0.22 9.67 11.36
CA ALA A 128 1.31 10.61 11.13
C ALA A 128 2.26 10.13 10.02
N THR A 129 2.63 8.86 10.06
CA THR A 129 3.50 8.21 9.07
C THR A 129 2.85 8.17 7.68
N LEU A 130 1.53 7.99 7.60
CA LEU A 130 0.78 8.04 6.34
C LEU A 130 0.83 9.44 5.69
N ARG A 131 0.80 10.50 6.49
CA ARG A 131 1.00 11.87 5.96
C ARG A 131 2.42 12.06 5.43
N THR A 132 3.42 11.55 6.15
CA THR A 132 4.81 11.57 5.68
C THR A 132 4.96 10.81 4.37
N PHE A 133 4.34 9.63 4.26
CA PHE A 133 4.28 8.86 3.01
C PHE A 133 3.74 9.71 1.84
N CYS A 134 2.60 10.38 2.03
CA CYS A 134 2.00 11.20 0.96
C CYS A 134 2.92 12.36 0.53
N GLY A 135 3.60 12.99 1.50
CA GLY A 135 4.60 14.04 1.22
C GLY A 135 5.80 13.51 0.44
N GLU A 136 6.33 12.34 0.81
CA GLU A 136 7.44 11.70 0.11
C GLU A 136 7.05 11.26 -1.32
N VAL A 137 5.82 10.78 -1.53
CA VAL A 137 5.31 10.48 -2.88
C VAL A 137 5.34 11.74 -3.76
N LEU A 138 4.88 12.90 -3.26
CA LEU A 138 4.96 14.16 -4.01
C LEU A 138 6.41 14.55 -4.35
N ILE A 139 7.34 14.31 -3.44
CA ILE A 139 8.77 14.54 -3.70
C ILE A 139 9.23 13.63 -4.85
N LEU A 140 8.86 12.34 -4.83
CA LEU A 140 9.21 11.38 -5.87
C LEU A 140 8.60 11.74 -7.24
N VAL A 141 7.36 12.24 -7.30
CA VAL A 141 6.75 12.74 -8.54
C VAL A 141 7.50 13.95 -9.09
N ASN A 142 7.89 14.90 -8.22
CA ASN A 142 8.67 16.07 -8.64
C ASN A 142 10.04 15.69 -9.22
N TYR A 143 10.66 14.63 -8.70
CA TYR A 143 11.89 14.06 -9.25
C TYR A 143 11.66 13.09 -10.42
N ARG A 144 10.42 12.96 -10.91
CA ARG A 144 10.03 12.04 -11.99
C ARG A 144 10.42 10.60 -11.72
N SER A 145 10.40 10.22 -10.44
CA SER A 145 10.63 8.85 -9.99
C SER A 145 9.33 8.06 -9.88
N ILE A 146 8.18 8.73 -9.81
CA ILE A 146 6.83 8.15 -9.86
C ILE A 146 6.03 8.93 -10.88
N GLU A 147 5.26 8.25 -11.72
CA GLU A 147 4.39 8.93 -12.69
C GLU A 147 3.20 9.61 -11.97
N PRO A 148 2.74 10.79 -12.41
CA PRO A 148 1.64 11.49 -11.73
C PRO A 148 0.36 10.65 -11.58
N LEU A 149 0.07 9.75 -12.52
CA LEU A 149 -1.10 8.87 -12.44
C LEU A 149 -0.96 7.78 -11.36
N GLU A 150 0.25 7.26 -11.16
CA GLU A 150 0.56 6.33 -10.06
C GLU A 150 0.43 7.04 -8.71
N ALA A 151 0.95 8.26 -8.60
CA ALA A 151 0.81 9.06 -7.39
C ALA A 151 -0.65 9.45 -7.08
N PHE A 152 -1.44 9.73 -8.12
CA PHE A 152 -2.88 9.89 -7.97
C PHE A 152 -3.54 8.62 -7.40
N SER A 153 -3.16 7.45 -7.91
CA SER A 153 -3.65 6.15 -7.43
C SER A 153 -3.31 5.93 -5.96
N LEU A 154 -2.06 6.20 -5.56
CA LEU A 154 -1.63 6.14 -4.17
C LEU A 154 -2.39 7.12 -3.26
N GLY A 155 -2.64 8.35 -3.74
CA GLY A 155 -3.47 9.32 -3.01
C GLY A 155 -4.90 8.85 -2.82
N ALA A 156 -5.50 8.20 -3.83
CA ALA A 156 -6.85 7.67 -3.75
C ALA A 156 -6.95 6.53 -2.72
N ILE A 157 -5.95 5.63 -2.71
CA ILE A 157 -5.85 4.53 -1.73
C ILE A 157 -5.61 5.08 -0.32
N ALA A 158 -4.73 6.07 -0.15
CA ALA A 158 -4.45 6.72 1.13
C ALA A 158 -5.58 7.65 1.63
N ALA A 159 -6.61 7.83 0.83
CA ALA A 159 -7.66 8.81 1.02
C ALA A 159 -7.13 10.25 1.23
N ASP A 160 -6.01 10.60 0.59
CA ASP A 160 -5.37 11.92 0.67
C ASP A 160 -5.73 12.80 -0.55
N LYS A 161 -6.53 13.83 -0.30
CA LYS A 161 -7.08 14.71 -1.35
C LYS A 161 -6.02 15.61 -1.95
N ASP A 162 -5.05 16.01 -1.14
CA ASP A 162 -4.03 16.98 -1.52
C ASP A 162 -3.02 16.29 -2.44
N LEU A 163 -2.64 15.03 -2.15
CA LEU A 163 -1.83 14.19 -3.03
C LEU A 163 -2.54 13.94 -4.36
N CYS A 164 -3.83 13.56 -4.35
CA CYS A 164 -4.59 13.40 -5.60
C CYS A 164 -4.61 14.69 -6.44
N ALA A 165 -4.96 15.82 -5.83
CA ALA A 165 -5.08 17.10 -6.53
C ALA A 165 -3.73 17.58 -7.08
N ALA A 166 -2.67 17.49 -6.27
CA ALA A 166 -1.32 17.87 -6.68
C ALA A 166 -0.83 16.97 -7.82
N SER A 167 -1.04 15.66 -7.74
CA SER A 167 -0.63 14.73 -8.81
C SER A 167 -1.35 15.02 -10.13
N LEU A 168 -2.67 15.25 -10.10
CA LEU A 168 -3.42 15.63 -11.31
C LEU A 168 -2.95 16.96 -11.90
N SER A 169 -2.57 17.93 -11.07
CA SER A 169 -2.07 19.23 -11.54
C SER A 169 -0.72 19.15 -12.26
N MET A 170 0.00 18.03 -12.09
CA MET A 170 1.29 17.77 -12.74
C MET A 170 1.13 17.04 -14.07
N ILE A 171 -0.06 16.53 -14.40
CA ILE A 171 -0.36 15.95 -15.70
C ILE A 171 -0.48 17.11 -16.70
N ASP A 172 0.38 17.12 -17.71
CA ASP A 172 0.38 18.15 -18.74
C ASP A 172 -0.83 17.96 -19.66
N THR A 173 -1.89 18.76 -19.42
CA THR A 173 -3.09 18.78 -20.28
C THR A 173 -3.02 19.89 -21.33
N SER A 174 -1.85 20.47 -21.60
CA SER A 174 -1.70 21.53 -22.59
C SER A 174 -1.70 21.03 -24.05
N GLY A 175 -1.60 19.71 -24.24
CA GLY A 175 -1.86 19.01 -25.50
C GLY A 175 -3.36 18.96 -25.81
N ASP A 176 -3.70 19.15 -27.09
CA ASP A 176 -5.03 19.35 -27.67
C ASP A 176 -6.10 18.34 -27.18
N GLY A 177 -6.76 18.64 -26.05
CA GLY A 177 -7.89 17.86 -25.55
C GLY A 177 -7.55 16.52 -24.88
N ASP A 178 -6.31 16.31 -24.44
CA ASP A 178 -5.92 15.05 -23.80
C ASP A 178 -6.70 14.80 -22.49
N ILE A 179 -7.56 13.78 -22.57
CA ILE A 179 -8.34 13.25 -21.45
C ILE A 179 -7.35 12.55 -20.51
N VAL A 180 -7.42 12.86 -19.20
CA VAL A 180 -6.66 12.11 -18.19
C VAL A 180 -6.96 10.62 -18.38
N PRO A 181 -5.95 9.75 -18.62
CA PRO A 181 -6.18 8.36 -18.98
C PRO A 181 -6.55 7.53 -17.74
N ILE A 182 -7.71 7.83 -17.15
CA ILE A 182 -8.24 7.16 -15.95
C ILE A 182 -8.43 5.65 -16.22
N GLY A 183 -8.67 5.25 -17.48
CA GLY A 183 -8.75 3.85 -17.89
C GLY A 183 -7.43 3.08 -17.78
N GLU A 184 -6.29 3.76 -17.62
CA GLU A 184 -4.99 3.12 -17.38
C GLU A 184 -4.75 2.81 -15.89
N ILE A 185 -5.61 3.32 -15.00
CA ILE A 185 -5.52 3.01 -13.56
C ILE A 185 -5.93 1.56 -13.33
N GLU A 186 -5.03 0.80 -12.71
CA GLU A 186 -5.24 -0.61 -12.41
C GLU A 186 -6.47 -0.84 -11.53
N SER A 187 -7.20 -1.93 -11.78
CA SER A 187 -8.50 -2.19 -11.14
C SER A 187 -8.40 -2.29 -9.61
N PHE A 188 -7.30 -2.84 -9.09
CA PHE A 188 -7.10 -3.01 -7.65
C PHE A 188 -7.08 -1.66 -6.90
N VAL A 189 -6.63 -0.58 -7.55
CA VAL A 189 -6.61 0.77 -6.98
C VAL A 189 -8.04 1.17 -6.58
N TRP A 190 -9.01 0.86 -7.43
CA TRP A 190 -10.41 1.18 -7.18
C TRP A 190 -11.07 0.29 -6.13
N GLU A 191 -10.57 -0.93 -5.95
CA GLU A 191 -11.00 -1.84 -4.89
C GLU A 191 -10.52 -1.37 -3.51
N MET A 192 -9.35 -0.72 -3.46
CA MET A 192 -8.73 -0.22 -2.24
C MET A 192 -9.09 1.25 -1.91
N ALA A 193 -9.40 2.07 -2.92
CA ALA A 193 -9.69 3.48 -2.74
C ALA A 193 -10.99 3.72 -1.95
N ASP A 194 -11.01 4.80 -1.17
CA ASP A 194 -12.23 5.22 -0.47
C ASP A 194 -13.34 5.53 -1.50
N PRO A 195 -14.57 4.98 -1.34
CA PRO A 195 -15.67 5.18 -2.29
C PRO A 195 -16.00 6.64 -2.60
N ARG A 196 -15.62 7.59 -1.74
CA ARG A 196 -15.82 9.02 -1.96
C ARG A 196 -14.97 9.55 -3.12
N TYR A 197 -13.79 8.98 -3.40
CA TYR A 197 -12.97 9.37 -4.55
C TYR A 197 -13.60 8.93 -5.86
N MET A 198 -14.12 7.71 -5.89
CA MET A 198 -14.93 7.21 -7.01
C MET A 198 -16.12 8.14 -7.26
N PHE A 199 -16.86 8.48 -6.21
CA PHE A 199 -17.99 9.40 -6.33
C PHE A 199 -17.57 10.80 -6.82
N ALA A 200 -16.44 11.33 -6.36
CA ALA A 200 -15.92 12.62 -6.78
C ALA A 200 -15.57 12.62 -8.28
N LEU A 201 -14.82 11.61 -8.75
CA LEU A 201 -14.47 11.42 -10.17
C LEU A 201 -15.72 11.31 -11.05
N VAL A 202 -16.73 10.58 -10.58
CA VAL A 202 -18.02 10.46 -11.26
C VAL A 202 -18.72 11.80 -11.43
N ARG A 203 -18.68 12.67 -10.41
CA ARG A 203 -19.31 13.99 -10.50
C ARG A 203 -18.55 14.94 -11.42
N THR A 204 -17.23 14.82 -11.48
CA THR A 204 -16.40 15.56 -12.43
C THR A 204 -16.53 15.02 -13.87
N LYS A 205 -17.04 13.80 -14.07
CA LYS A 205 -17.31 13.19 -15.38
C LYS A 205 -18.23 14.00 -16.31
N SER A 206 -18.96 15.00 -15.81
CA SER A 206 -19.59 16.00 -16.70
C SER A 206 -18.59 16.75 -17.60
N ALA A 207 -17.29 16.61 -17.37
CA ALA A 207 -16.18 17.11 -18.20
C ALA A 207 -15.34 16.02 -18.90
N PHE A 208 -15.64 14.73 -18.74
CA PHE A 208 -14.86 13.62 -19.34
C PHE A 208 -15.79 12.74 -20.19
N GLU A 209 -15.72 12.87 -21.51
CA GLU A 209 -16.41 11.98 -22.44
C GLU A 209 -15.74 10.60 -22.39
N VAL A 210 -16.45 9.60 -21.87
CA VAL A 210 -16.01 8.20 -21.91
C VAL A 210 -16.93 7.50 -22.89
N GLU A 211 -16.38 7.01 -24.01
CA GLU A 211 -17.10 6.15 -24.93
C GLU A 211 -17.47 4.83 -24.23
N GLU A 212 -18.75 4.69 -23.89
CA GLU A 212 -19.31 3.58 -23.09
C GLU A 212 -19.08 2.19 -23.71
N ASP A 213 -18.83 2.12 -25.02
CA ASP A 213 -18.84 0.87 -25.78
C ASP A 213 -17.50 0.16 -25.86
N HIS A 214 -16.37 0.80 -25.51
CA HIS A 214 -15.04 0.23 -25.77
C HIS A 214 -14.18 -0.04 -24.53
N ASP A 215 -14.60 0.41 -23.36
CA ASP A 215 -13.80 0.27 -22.14
C ASP A 215 -14.50 -0.64 -21.08
N PRO A 216 -14.00 -1.87 -20.84
CA PRO A 216 -14.50 -2.74 -19.79
C PRO A 216 -14.31 -2.15 -18.38
N LEU A 217 -13.28 -1.32 -18.15
CA LEU A 217 -13.12 -0.58 -16.89
C LEU A 217 -14.21 0.47 -16.74
N ALA A 218 -14.61 1.16 -17.82
CA ALA A 218 -15.77 2.06 -17.78
C ALA A 218 -17.06 1.32 -17.43
N LYS A 219 -17.25 0.07 -17.89
CA LYS A 219 -18.40 -0.77 -17.50
C LYS A 219 -18.36 -1.18 -16.03
N THR A 220 -17.20 -1.63 -15.54
CA THR A 220 -17.00 -1.96 -14.12
C THR A 220 -17.21 -0.72 -13.23
N PHE A 221 -16.67 0.42 -13.66
CA PHE A 221 -16.86 1.71 -13.03
C PHE A 221 -18.35 2.09 -12.99
N LEU A 222 -19.07 2.03 -14.12
CA LEU A 222 -20.52 2.28 -14.22
C LEU A 222 -21.35 1.30 -13.39
N TYR A 223 -20.91 0.04 -13.27
CA TYR A 223 -21.55 -0.96 -12.43
C TYR A 223 -21.48 -0.56 -10.94
N TYR A 224 -20.30 -0.24 -10.42
CA TYR A 224 -20.15 0.27 -9.06
C TYR A 224 -20.89 1.60 -8.85
N LEU A 225 -20.94 2.45 -9.87
CA LEU A 225 -21.68 3.71 -9.90
C LEU A 225 -23.20 3.51 -9.76
N ASN A 226 -23.75 2.47 -10.39
CA ASN A 226 -25.15 2.10 -10.25
C ASN A 226 -25.44 1.49 -8.87
N ILE A 227 -24.54 0.68 -8.31
CA ILE A 227 -24.67 0.16 -6.94
C ILE A 227 -24.69 1.32 -5.92
N ALA A 228 -23.77 2.27 -6.02
CA ALA A 228 -23.68 3.40 -5.09
C ALA A 228 -24.92 4.31 -5.15
N LYS A 229 -25.58 4.45 -6.30
CA LYS A 229 -26.85 5.19 -6.44
C LYS A 229 -28.03 4.50 -5.77
N LEU A 230 -28.01 3.17 -5.67
CA LEU A 230 -29.07 2.36 -5.05
C LEU A 230 -28.99 2.32 -3.52
N CYS A 231 -27.85 2.69 -2.93
CA CYS A 231 -27.67 2.77 -1.48
C CYS A 231 -28.16 4.09 -0.86
N LYS A 232 -29.01 4.86 -1.56
CA LYS A 232 -29.73 6.04 -1.06
C LYS A 232 -31.20 5.70 -0.80
#